data_AF-A0A0G1M157-F1
#
_entry.id   AF-A0A0G1M157-F1
#
_cell.length_a   1.000
_cell.length_b   1.000
_cell.length_c   1.000
_cell.angle_alpha   90.00
_cell.angle_beta   90.00
_cell.angle_gamma   90.00
#
_symmetry.space_group_name_H-M   'P 1'
#
loop_
_entity.id
_entity.type
_entity.pdbx_description
1 polymer ?
#
loop_
_entity_poly.entity_id
_entity_poly.type
_entity_poly.pdbx_seq_one_letter_code
_entity_poly.pdbx_strand_id
1 'polypeptide(L)'
;MFVIIASVNSSTGHLKKSPDIISRGFVYLRESQALLQETRLVVKRTVEEATAGMRPINFEYVKNILTENVSRFLYQKTAKRPIVIPVVLGV
;
A
#
# COMPACT_ATOMS: atom_id res chain seq x y z
N MET A 1 12.00 -2.01 -7.88
CA MET A 1 10.52 -1.89 -7.89
C MET A 1 9.94 -2.38 -6.58
N PHE A 2 8.81 -1.81 -6.19
CA PHE A 2 8.05 -2.18 -5.00
C PHE A 2 6.57 -2.20 -5.35
N VAL A 3 5.97 -3.39 -5.40
CA VAL A 3 4.58 -3.60 -5.82
C VAL A 3 3.73 -3.88 -4.59
N ILE A 4 2.56 -3.25 -4.53
CA ILE A 4 1.61 -3.38 -3.43
C ILE A 4 0.30 -3.88 -4.02
N ILE A 5 -0.21 -4.99 -3.52
CA ILE A 5 -1.49 -5.56 -3.95
C ILE A 5 -2.45 -5.52 -2.76
N ALA A 6 -3.55 -4.79 -2.90
CA ALA A 6 -4.55 -4.58 -1.85
C ALA A 6 -5.94 -5.00 -2.36
N SER A 7 -6.59 -5.91 -1.64
CA SER A 7 -7.99 -6.28 -1.89
C SER A 7 -8.89 -5.50 -0.95
N VAL A 8 -9.78 -4.66 -1.49
CA VAL A 8 -10.63 -3.73 -0.75
C VAL A 8 -12.09 -4.15 -0.89
N ASN A 9 -12.79 -4.34 0.23
CA ASN A 9 -14.23 -4.54 0.21
C ASN A 9 -14.90 -3.24 -0.27
N SER A 10 -15.57 -3.31 -1.41
CA SER A 10 -16.19 -2.16 -2.08
C SER A 10 -17.34 -1.53 -1.29
N SER A 11 -18.00 -2.30 -0.41
CA SER A 11 -19.10 -1.83 0.42
C SER A 11 -18.63 -1.14 1.70
N THR A 12 -17.52 -1.60 2.28
CA THR A 12 -17.05 -1.12 3.59
C THR A 12 -15.81 -0.24 3.52
N GLY A 13 -15.05 -0.27 2.42
CA GLY A 13 -13.79 0.47 2.26
C GLY A 13 -12.59 -0.17 2.95
N HIS A 14 -12.78 -1.27 3.69
CA HIS A 14 -11.71 -1.94 4.42
C HIS A 14 -10.92 -2.92 3.56
N LEU A 15 -9.69 -3.20 3.96
CA LEU A 15 -8.92 -4.30 3.40
C LEU A 15 -9.55 -5.65 3.77
N LYS A 16 -9.77 -6.50 2.77
CA LYS A 16 -10.29 -7.86 2.97
C LYS A 16 -9.25 -8.79 3.62
N LYS A 17 -7.97 -8.54 3.36
CA LYS A 17 -6.81 -9.27 3.90
C LYS A 17 -5.60 -8.34 4.00
N SER A 18 -4.56 -8.78 4.69
CA SER A 18 -3.26 -8.09 4.64
C SER A 18 -2.82 -7.91 3.18
N PRO A 19 -2.29 -6.74 2.80
CA PRO A 19 -1.85 -6.51 1.42
C PRO A 19 -0.66 -7.41 1.10
N ASP A 20 -0.48 -7.79 -0.15
CA ASP A 20 0.69 -8.53 -0.63
C ASP A 20 1.74 -7.52 -1.13
N ILE A 21 3.02 -7.76 -0.83
CA ILE A 21 4.13 -6.86 -1.19
C ILE A 21 5.18 -7.66 -1.93
N ILE A 22 5.62 -7.14 -3.09
CA ILE A 22 6.69 -7.70 -3.89
C ILE A 22 7.78 -6.64 -4.04
N SER A 23 9.00 -6.97 -3.63
CA SER A 23 10.17 -6.10 -3.81
C SER A 23 11.17 -6.79 -4.74
N ARG A 24 11.66 -6.07 -5.76
CA ARG A 24 12.77 -6.51 -6.62
C ARG A 24 13.76 -5.37 -6.85
N GLY A 25 15.05 -5.63 -6.61
CA GLY A 25 16.12 -4.64 -6.75
C GLY A 25 16.04 -3.45 -5.78
N PHE A 26 15.31 -3.58 -4.68
CA PHE A 26 15.18 -2.54 -3.65
C PHE A 26 15.54 -3.06 -2.26
N VAL A 27 14.72 -3.98 -1.72
CA VAL A 27 14.98 -4.67 -0.45
C VAL A 27 14.81 -6.18 -0.61
N TYR A 28 15.64 -6.95 0.09
CA TYR A 28 15.52 -8.40 0.16
C TYR A 28 14.53 -8.78 1.27
N LEU A 29 13.46 -9.50 0.92
CA LEU A 29 12.32 -9.69 1.83
C LEU A 29 12.73 -10.37 3.15
N ARG A 30 13.66 -11.34 3.11
CA ARG A 30 14.07 -12.08 4.31
C ARG A 30 14.75 -11.18 5.37
N GLU A 31 15.50 -10.19 4.93
CA GLU A 31 16.26 -9.29 5.80
C GLU A 31 15.46 -8.04 6.21
N SER A 32 14.37 -7.75 5.50
CA SER A 32 13.58 -6.52 5.69
C SER A 32 12.20 -6.76 6.29
N GLN A 33 12.04 -7.80 7.13
CA GLN A 33 10.74 -8.17 7.71
C GLN A 33 10.06 -7.01 8.46
N ALA A 34 10.82 -6.27 9.29
CA ALA A 34 10.29 -5.13 10.04
C ALA A 34 9.77 -4.01 9.10
N LEU A 35 10.55 -3.65 8.07
CA LEU A 35 10.15 -2.66 7.08
C LEU A 35 8.86 -3.07 6.36
N LEU A 36 8.73 -4.35 6.00
CA LEU A 36 7.55 -4.87 5.31
C LEU A 36 6.32 -4.88 6.22
N GLN A 37 6.48 -5.23 7.50
CA GLN A 37 5.39 -5.17 8.48
C GLN A 37 4.91 -3.73 8.69
N GLU A 38 5.83 -2.78 8.87
CA GLU A 38 5.49 -1.35 8.96
C GLU A 38 4.80 -0.87 7.67
N THR A 39 5.30 -1.29 6.50
CA THR A 39 4.67 -0.93 5.22
C THR A 39 3.23 -1.44 5.13
N ARG A 40 2.96 -2.67 5.61
CA ARG A 40 1.59 -3.22 5.66
C ARG A 40 0.66 -2.37 6.50
N LEU A 41 1.15 -1.84 7.62
CA LEU A 41 0.37 -0.94 8.48
C LEU A 41 0.10 0.40 7.78
N VAL A 42 1.09 0.97 7.10
CA VAL A 42 0.92 2.20 6.29
C VAL A 42 -0.13 1.98 5.20
N VAL A 43 -0.06 0.86 4.48
CA VAL A 43 -1.03 0.52 3.43
C VAL A 43 -2.44 0.38 4.01
N LYS A 44 -2.60 -0.34 5.13
CA LYS A 44 -3.91 -0.52 5.77
C LYS A 44 -4.54 0.82 6.15
N ARG A 45 -3.80 1.64 6.91
CA ARG A 45 -4.28 2.96 7.34
C ARG A 45 -4.63 3.84 6.15
N THR A 46 -3.74 3.92 5.17
CA THR A 46 -3.94 4.74 3.98
C THR A 46 -5.19 4.34 3.21
N VAL A 47 -5.43 3.04 3.02
CA VAL A 47 -6.62 2.57 2.31
C VAL A 47 -7.88 2.87 3.10
N GLU A 48 -7.92 2.53 4.39
CA GLU A 48 -9.12 2.72 5.21
C GLU A 48 -9.47 4.20 5.43
N GLU A 49 -8.48 5.08 5.55
CA GLU A 49 -8.68 6.53 5.62
C GLU A 49 -9.14 7.10 4.26
N ALA A 50 -8.53 6.66 3.14
CA ALA A 50 -8.87 7.16 1.82
C ALA A 50 -10.27 6.73 1.33
N THR A 51 -10.79 5.60 1.83
CA THR A 51 -12.11 5.08 1.48
C THR A 51 -13.21 5.49 2.47
N ALA A 52 -12.85 6.06 3.62
CA ALA A 52 -13.81 6.43 4.66
C ALA A 52 -14.88 7.40 4.12
N GLY A 53 -16.16 7.04 4.29
CA GLY A 53 -17.29 7.84 3.82
C GLY A 53 -17.46 7.88 2.29
N MET A 54 -16.63 7.18 1.52
CA MET A 54 -16.63 7.22 0.06
C MET A 54 -17.54 6.12 -0.50
N ARG A 55 -18.65 6.52 -1.16
CA ARG A 55 -19.57 5.60 -1.85
C ARG A 55 -20.06 6.24 -3.16
N PRO A 56 -19.67 5.73 -4.34
CA PRO A 56 -18.77 4.60 -4.60
C PRO A 56 -17.29 4.93 -4.32
N ILE A 57 -16.46 3.91 -4.08
CA ILE A 57 -15.02 4.09 -3.88
C ILE A 57 -14.34 4.51 -5.19
N ASN A 58 -13.59 5.61 -5.14
CA ASN A 58 -12.69 6.03 -6.20
C ASN A 58 -11.33 5.33 -6.08
N PHE A 59 -11.16 4.19 -6.76
CA PHE A 59 -9.93 3.40 -6.70
C PHE A 59 -8.71 4.12 -7.29
N GLU A 60 -8.89 5.07 -8.21
CA GLU A 60 -7.77 5.83 -8.76
C GLU A 60 -7.21 6.80 -7.72
N TYR A 61 -8.09 7.48 -6.98
CA TYR A 61 -7.70 8.29 -5.83
C TYR A 61 -6.97 7.46 -4.77
N VAL A 62 -7.51 6.28 -4.41
CA VAL A 62 -6.86 5.38 -3.45
C VAL A 62 -5.46 4.96 -3.91
N LYS A 63 -5.29 4.60 -5.19
CA LYS A 63 -3.97 4.26 -5.77
C LYS A 63 -2.98 5.43 -5.66
N ASN A 64 -3.41 6.65 -5.92
CA ASN A 64 -2.57 7.84 -5.86
C ASN A 64 -2.08 8.13 -4.44
N ILE A 65 -2.99 8.19 -3.47
CA ILE A 65 -2.63 8.43 -2.06
C ILE A 65 -1.76 7.29 -1.52
N LEU A 66 -2.08 6.04 -1.89
CA LEU A 66 -1.30 4.87 -1.49
C LEU A 66 0.15 4.94 -2.01
N THR A 67 0.32 5.35 -3.27
CA THR A 67 1.64 5.52 -3.89
C THR A 67 2.45 6.59 -3.16
N GLU A 68 1.84 7.74 -2.87
CA GLU A 68 2.50 8.85 -2.21
C GLU A 68 2.96 8.48 -0.79
N ASN A 69 2.04 7.96 0.02
CA ASN A 69 2.31 7.63 1.42
C ASN A 69 3.37 6.54 1.55
N VAL A 70 3.30 5.49 0.73
CA VAL A 70 4.29 4.42 0.78
C VAL A 70 5.64 4.89 0.24
N SER A 71 5.67 5.67 -0.84
CA SER A 71 6.93 6.23 -1.37
C SER A 71 7.62 7.12 -0.32
N ARG A 72 6.85 7.95 0.38
CA ARG A 72 7.33 8.81 1.47
C ARG A 72 7.90 7.98 2.62
N PHE A 73 7.15 6.97 3.08
CA PHE A 73 7.57 6.07 4.15
C PHE A 73 8.87 5.33 3.80
N LEU A 74 8.95 4.73 2.60
CA LEU A 74 10.13 4.00 2.16
C LEU A 74 11.36 4.91 2.08
N TYR A 75 11.21 6.14 1.59
CA TYR A 75 12.30 7.10 1.54
C TYR A 75 12.78 7.48 2.95
N GLN A 76 11.87 7.78 3.87
CA GLN A 76 12.22 8.13 5.26
C GLN A 76 12.96 6.99 5.97
N LYS A 77 12.60 5.74 5.72
CA LYS A 77 13.21 4.57 6.36
C LYS A 77 14.50 4.10 5.73
N THR A 78 14.70 4.33 4.42
CA THR A 78 15.77 3.69 3.66
C THR A 78 16.66 4.63 2.87
N ALA A 79 16.33 5.94 2.82
CA ALA A 79 16.95 6.96 1.97
C ALA A 79 16.97 6.61 0.47
N LYS A 80 16.10 5.68 0.03
CA LYS A 80 15.99 5.21 -1.36
C LYS A 80 14.58 5.46 -1.88
N ARG A 81 14.45 5.64 -3.21
CA ARG A 81 13.16 5.91 -3.88
C ARG A 81 12.88 4.85 -4.94
N PRO A 82 12.37 3.66 -4.55
CA PRO A 82 11.94 2.68 -5.54
C PRO A 82 10.69 3.17 -6.29
N ILE A 83 10.51 2.71 -7.53
CA ILE A 83 9.22 2.82 -8.21
C ILE A 83 8.19 1.99 -7.42
N VAL A 84 7.14 2.64 -6.93
CA VAL A 84 6.01 2.03 -6.23
C VAL A 84 4.85 1.82 -7.21
N ILE A 85 4.33 0.59 -7.28
CA ILE A 85 3.24 0.22 -8.18
C ILE A 85 2.06 -0.28 -7.33
N PRO A 86 0.98 0.50 -7.16
CA PRO A 86 -0.21 0.04 -6.45
C PRO A 86 -1.13 -0.78 -7.37
N VAL A 87 -1.62 -1.89 -6.87
CA VAL A 87 -2.69 -2.69 -7.48
C VAL A 87 -3.80 -2.82 -6.45
N VAL A 88 -4.89 -2.08 -6.67
CA VAL A 88 -6.05 -2.07 -5.76
C VAL A 88 -7.21 -2.76 -6.47
N LEU A 89 -7.69 -3.84 -5.86
CA LEU A 89 -8.77 -4.68 -6.38
C LEU A 89 -10.02 -4.48 -5.51
N GLY A 90 -11.11 -4.03 -6.12
CA GLY A 90 -12.43 -4.02 -5.48
C GLY A 90 -13.01 -5.43 -5.45
N VAL A 91 -13.46 -5.86 -4.28
CA VAL A 91 -14.09 -7.18 -4.02
C VAL A 91 -15.34 -7.05 -3.18
#